data_AF-A0A953H421-F1
#
_entry.id   AF-A0A953H421-F1
#
_cell.length_a   1.000
_cell.length_b   1.000
_cell.length_c   1.000
_cell.angle_alpha   90.00
_cell.angle_beta   90.00
_cell.angle_gamma   90.00
#
_symmetry.space_group_name_H-M   'P 1'
#
loop_
_entity.id
_entity.type
_entity.pdbx_description
1 polymer ?
#
loop_
_entity_poly.entity_id
_entity_poly.type
_entity_poly.pdbx_seq_one_letter_code
_entity_poly.pdbx_strand_id
1 'polypeptide(L)' 'MAKMLKVLFALGMAGVASQGVAAGGPYAVFKTAEGEFVCELYPAKAPKTVEKLVGLATGKKAWNHPGSQKKMEGTP' A
#
# COMPACT_ATOMS: atom_id res chain seq x y z
N MET A 1 24.99 -53.02 8.05
CA MET A 1 24.35 -52.12 9.03
C MET A 1 24.37 -50.71 8.45
N ALA A 2 23.23 -50.02 8.52
CA ALA A 2 22.83 -48.96 7.61
C ALA A 2 23.69 -47.68 7.71
N LYS A 3 24.02 -47.14 6.54
CA LYS A 3 24.64 -45.83 6.34
C LYS A 3 23.72 -44.73 6.85
N MET A 4 24.28 -43.91 7.75
CA MET A 4 24.19 -42.46 7.78
C MET A 4 22.81 -41.83 7.56
N LEU A 5 22.09 -41.64 8.67
CA LEU A 5 20.81 -40.93 8.74
C LEU A 5 20.97 -39.70 9.65
N LYS A 6 20.70 -38.53 9.07
CA LYS A 6 20.21 -37.29 9.71
C LYS A 6 21.03 -36.72 10.88
N VAL A 7 21.86 -35.72 10.58
CA VAL A 7 21.84 -34.47 11.36
C VAL A 7 21.85 -33.31 10.36
N LEU A 8 20.65 -32.82 10.07
CA LEU A 8 20.39 -31.67 9.23
C LEU A 8 20.91 -30.43 9.98
N PHE A 9 21.91 -29.79 9.39
CA PHE A 9 22.62 -28.64 9.94
C PHE A 9 21.71 -27.41 9.91
N ALA A 10 21.48 -26.86 11.11
CA ALA A 10 21.22 -25.45 11.42
C ALA A 10 20.43 -24.59 10.40
N LEU A 11 19.17 -24.34 10.77
CA LEU A 11 18.67 -22.99 11.07
C LEU A 11 19.21 -21.84 10.18
N GLY A 12 18.73 -21.78 8.94
CA GLY A 12 18.77 -20.56 8.12
C GLY A 12 17.73 -19.56 8.62
N MET A 13 18.10 -18.77 9.63
CA MET A 13 17.31 -17.65 10.12
C MET A 13 17.43 -16.43 9.18
N ALA A 14 16.39 -15.60 9.21
CA ALA A 14 16.31 -14.26 8.64
C ALA A 14 15.83 -14.14 7.18
N GLY A 15 14.69 -14.75 6.89
CA GLY A 15 13.66 -13.99 6.19
C GLY A 15 13.19 -12.88 7.14
N VAL A 16 13.83 -11.71 7.10
CA VAL A 16 13.25 -10.49 7.65
C VAL A 16 11.98 -10.26 6.85
N ALA A 17 10.86 -10.72 7.38
CA ALA A 17 9.56 -10.18 7.04
C ALA A 17 9.69 -8.68 7.34
N SER A 18 9.67 -7.88 6.27
CA SER A 18 9.63 -6.42 6.33
C SER A 18 8.63 -6.07 7.42
N GLN A 19 9.17 -5.62 8.57
CA GLN A 19 8.35 -5.20 9.68
C GLN A 19 7.49 -4.09 9.14
N GLY A 20 6.17 -4.32 9.10
CA GLY A 20 5.21 -3.26 8.88
C GLY A 20 5.49 -2.23 9.96
N VAL A 21 6.20 -1.18 9.58
CA VAL A 21 6.46 -0.05 10.44
C VAL A 21 5.11 0.40 10.95
N ALA A 22 4.90 0.29 12.26
CA ALA A 22 3.88 1.05 12.97
C ALA A 22 4.33 2.52 12.95
N ALA A 23 4.43 3.09 11.75
CA ALA A 23 4.50 4.50 11.48
C ALA A 23 3.06 4.95 11.25
N GLY A 24 2.69 6.12 11.78
CA GLY A 24 1.35 6.70 11.61
C GLY A 24 0.85 6.56 10.17
N GLY A 25 -0.46 6.45 10.02
CA GLY A 25 -1.07 6.21 8.71
C GLY A 25 -0.70 7.30 7.69
N PRO A 26 -0.70 7.00 6.38
CA PRO A 26 -0.35 7.99 5.37
C PRO A 26 -1.29 9.19 5.44
N TYR A 27 -0.76 10.39 5.19
CA TYR A 27 -1.57 11.60 5.13
C TYR A 27 -1.91 11.95 3.68
N ALA A 28 -3.14 12.41 3.47
CA ALA A 28 -3.60 12.97 2.21
C ALA A 28 -3.83 14.48 2.38
N VAL A 29 -3.28 15.27 1.46
CA VAL A 29 -3.53 16.72 1.38
C VAL A 29 -4.55 16.96 0.27
N PHE A 30 -5.65 17.60 0.63
CA PHE A 30 -6.69 18.00 -0.31
C PHE A 30 -6.56 19.49 -0.55
N LYS A 31 -6.35 19.86 -1.81
CA LYS A 31 -6.31 21.26 -2.24
C LYS A 31 -7.66 21.64 -2.80
N THR A 32 -8.36 22.56 -2.14
CA THR A 32 -9.62 23.12 -2.62
C THR A 32 -9.44 24.61 -2.90
N ALA A 33 -10.42 25.23 -3.57
CA ALA A 33 -10.42 26.68 -3.79
C ALA A 33 -10.52 27.48 -2.48
N GLU A 34 -11.06 26.88 -1.41
CA GLU A 34 -11.25 27.51 -0.11
C GLU A 34 -10.06 27.29 0.84
N GLY A 35 -9.13 26.41 0.48
CA GLY A 35 -7.91 26.14 1.24
C GLY A 35 -7.42 24.71 1.13
N GLU A 36 -6.34 24.41 1.85
CA GLU A 36 -5.80 23.06 1.95
C GLU A 36 -6.14 22.44 3.30
N PHE A 37 -6.54 21.17 3.31
CA PHE A 37 -6.70 20.41 4.54
C PHE A 37 -6.02 19.05 4.45
N VAL A 38 -5.60 18.53 5.61
CA VAL A 38 -4.82 17.31 5.73
C VAL A 38 -5.64 16.26 6.46
N CYS A 39 -5.73 15.06 5.89
CA CYS A 39 -6.41 13.92 6.51
C CYS A 39 -5.42 12.78 6.78
N GLU A 40 -5.47 12.21 7.98
CA GLU A 40 -4.81 10.94 8.28
C GLU A 40 -5.64 9.77 7.73
N LEU A 41 -4.98 8.84 7.04
CA LEU A 41 -5.61 7.63 6.51
C LEU A 41 -5.32 6.44 7.42
N TYR A 42 -6.31 5.58 7.63
CA TYR A 42 -6.20 4.42 8.53
C TYR A 42 -6.17 3.09 7.78
N PRO A 43 -5.00 2.66 7.25
CA PRO A 43 -4.89 1.41 6.49
C PRO A 43 -5.20 0.18 7.36
N ALA A 44 -4.97 0.25 8.67
CA ALA A 44 -5.31 -0.83 9.60
C ALA A 44 -6.82 -1.08 9.69
N LYS A 45 -7.66 -0.05 9.48
CA LYS A 45 -9.12 -0.17 9.52
C LYS A 45 -9.73 -0.43 8.15
N ALA A 46 -9.20 0.20 7.10
CA ALA A 46 -9.76 0.14 5.75
C ALA A 46 -8.68 0.02 4.66
N PRO A 47 -7.94 -1.09 4.60
CA PRO A 47 -6.74 -1.22 3.75
C PRO A 47 -7.06 -1.02 2.27
N LYS A 48 -8.11 -1.68 1.76
CA LYS A 48 -8.53 -1.59 0.35
C LYS A 48 -8.98 -0.19 -0.05
N THR A 49 -9.54 0.58 0.88
CA THR A 49 -10.01 1.94 0.62
C THR A 49 -8.84 2.90 0.55
N VAL A 50 -7.92 2.80 1.51
CA VAL A 50 -6.69 3.60 1.54
C VAL A 50 -5.87 3.35 0.27
N GLU A 51 -5.70 2.09 -0.13
CA GLU A 51 -5.02 1.73 -1.39
C GLU A 51 -5.69 2.35 -2.63
N LYS A 52 -7.04 2.32 -2.70
CA LYS A 52 -7.77 2.93 -3.82
C LYS A 52 -7.58 4.44 -3.84
N LEU A 53 -7.71 5.11 -2.69
CA LEU A 53 -7.57 6.56 -2.59
C LEU A 53 -6.17 7.00 -3.02
N VAL A 54 -5.13 6.38 -2.45
CA VAL A 54 -3.73 6.67 -2.79
C VAL A 54 -3.44 6.33 -4.25
N GLY A 55 -3.97 5.22 -4.77
CA GLY A 55 -3.79 4.82 -6.17
C GLY A 55 -4.42 5.79 -7.16
N LEU A 56 -5.58 6.36 -6.83
CA LEU A 56 -6.22 7.40 -7.64
C LEU A 56 -5.45 8.72 -7.54
N ALA A 57 -5.15 9.17 -6.33
CA ALA A 57 -4.45 10.44 -6.09
C ALA A 57 -3.01 10.48 -6.62
N THR A 58 -2.38 9.32 -6.88
CA THR A 58 -1.06 9.24 -7.51
C THR A 58 -1.12 8.95 -9.01
N GLY A 59 -2.31 8.81 -9.59
CA GLY A 59 -2.51 8.48 -11.01
C GLY A 59 -2.10 7.05 -11.39
N LYS A 60 -1.71 6.21 -10.43
CA LYS A 60 -1.30 4.80 -10.66
C LYS A 60 -2.48 3.91 -11.04
N LYS A 61 -3.69 4.29 -10.62
CA LYS A 61 -4.92 3.54 -10.90
C LYS A 61 -5.71 4.23 -11.99
N ALA A 62 -5.96 3.52 -13.08
CA ALA A 62 -6.83 4.00 -14.13
C ALA A 62 -8.26 4.18 -13.61
N TRP A 63 -8.91 5.28 -13.99
CA TRP A 63 -10.26 5.63 -13.59
C TRP A 63 -11.04 6.25 -14.74
N ASN A 64 -12.37 6.22 -14.69
CA ASN A 64 -13.21 6.79 -15.74
C ASN A 64 -13.74 8.15 -15.29
N HIS A 65 -13.54 9.17 -16.12
CA HIS A 65 -14.03 10.51 -15.83
C HIS A 65 -15.57 10.53 -15.87
N PRO A 66 -16.27 11.02 -14.82
CA PRO A 66 -17.72 10.87 -14.70
C PRO A 66 -18.51 11.63 -15.79
N GLY A 67 -17.99 12.77 -16.26
CA GLY A 67 -18.66 13.57 -17.30
C GLY A 67 -18.34 13.17 -18.74
N SER A 68 -17.19 12.54 -18.99
CA SER A 68 -16.72 12.26 -20.36
C SER A 68 -16.61 10.76 -20.67
N GLN A 69 -16.75 9.91 -19.64
CA GLN A 69 -16.53 8.45 -19.67
C GLN A 69 -15.17 8.01 -20.24
N LYS A 70 -14.22 8.94 -20.38
CA LYS A 70 -12.86 8.63 -20.85
C LYS A 70 -12.07 7.96 -19.73
N LYS A 71 -11.32 6.93 -20.10
CA LYS A 71 -10.34 6.29 -19.22
C LYS A 71 -9.15 7.23 -19.03
N MET A 72 -8.93 7.65 -17.80
CA MET A 72 -7.81 8.46 -17.36
C MET A 72 -6.74 7.54 -16.76
N GLU A 73 -5.49 7.69 -17.17
CA GLU A 73 -4.35 6.89 -16.71
C GLU A 73 -3.13 7.81 -16.58
N GLY A 74 -2.37 7.69 -15.49
CA GLY A 74 -1.19 8.54 -15.23
C GLY A 74 -1.49 9.99 -14.86
N THR A 75 -2.76 10.37 -14.71
CA THR A 75 -3.17 11.70 -14.22
C THR A 75 -3.96 11.53 -12.91
N PRO A 76 -3.55 12.21 -11.82
CA PRO A 76 -4.27 12.20 -10.55
C PRO A 76 -5.61 12.95 -10.61
#